data_AF-A0A497IGY2-F1
#
_entry.id   AF-A0A497IGY2-F1
#
_cell.length_a   1.000
_cell.length_b   1.000
_cell.length_c   1.000
_cell.angle_alpha   90.00
_cell.angle_beta   90.00
_cell.angle_gamma   90.00
#
_symmetry.space_group_name_H-M   'P 1'
#
loop_
_entity.id
_entity.type
_entity.pdbx_description
1 polymer ?
#
loop_
_entity_poly.entity_id
_entity_poly.type
_entity_poly.pdbx_seq_one_letter_code
_entity_poly.pdbx_strand_id
1 'polypeptide(L)'
;MKWYCHIISILSVLAIINHFIPLNALSITFAVLGSLAPDIIERAFFLNHRNKYVHNFLTGILILCLFSIIEPSSFTFGIAYIHHLLLDITKGGVYIGNKRIRGFLNNTNPLHNVFVILIHVFLLLAVIGVT
;
A
#
# COMPACT_ATOMS: atom_id res chain seq x y z
N MET A 1 0.10 8.43 3.85
CA MET A 1 -1.14 8.81 4.54
C MET A 1 -0.95 8.46 6.00
N LYS A 2 -1.97 8.48 6.86
CA LYS A 2 -1.84 7.88 8.19
C LYS A 2 -1.89 6.36 8.09
N TRP A 3 -1.19 5.65 8.97
CA TRP A 3 -1.09 4.18 8.96
C TRP A 3 -2.47 3.48 8.87
N TYR A 4 -3.49 3.99 9.57
CA TYR A 4 -4.84 3.42 9.53
C TYR A 4 -5.47 3.52 8.13
N CYS A 5 -5.14 4.57 7.36
CA CYS A 5 -5.60 4.73 5.98
C CYS A 5 -5.01 3.64 5.09
N HIS A 6 -3.74 3.29 5.28
CA HIS A 6 -3.09 2.22 4.54
C HIS A 6 -3.73 0.87 4.85
N ILE A 7 -3.93 0.56 6.13
CA ILE A 7 -4.53 -0.72 6.56
C ILE A 7 -5.96 -0.86 6.04
N ILE A 8 -6.83 0.13 6.26
CA ILE A 8 -8.24 0.02 5.84
C ILE A 8 -8.34 -0.08 4.32
N SER A 9 -7.54 0.71 3.59
CA SER A 9 -7.56 0.70 2.13
C SER A 9 -7.05 -0.62 1.56
N ILE A 10 -5.96 -1.20 2.10
CA ILE A 10 -5.47 -2.50 1.62
C ILE A 10 -6.45 -3.62 1.97
N LEU A 11 -7.06 -3.61 3.16
CA LEU A 11 -8.08 -4.61 3.52
C LEU A 11 -9.29 -4.55 2.58
N SER A 12 -9.68 -3.35 2.14
CA SER A 12 -10.74 -3.19 1.13
C SER A 12 -10.34 -3.80 -0.21
N VAL A 13 -9.10 -3.57 -0.66
CA VAL A 13 -8.55 -4.18 -1.88
C VAL A 13 -8.49 -5.71 -1.76
N LEU A 14 -8.02 -6.24 -0.63
CA LEU A 14 -7.97 -7.68 -0.39
C LEU A 14 -9.36 -8.30 -0.35
N ALA A 15 -10.36 -7.63 0.21
CA ALA A 15 -11.73 -8.12 0.20
C ALA A 15 -12.28 -8.23 -1.23
N ILE A 16 -11.97 -7.25 -2.10
CA ILE A 16 -12.30 -7.34 -3.54
C ILE A 16 -11.58 -8.54 -4.17
N ILE A 17 -10.27 -8.68 -3.97
CA ILE A 17 -9.50 -9.79 -4.55
C ILE A 17 -10.04 -11.13 -4.06
N ASN A 18 -10.31 -11.26 -2.76
CA ASN A 18 -10.80 -12.47 -2.12
C ASN A 18 -12.17 -12.92 -2.65
N HIS A 19 -12.99 -11.97 -3.12
CA HIS A 19 -14.27 -12.27 -3.75
C HIS A 19 -14.09 -13.07 -5.06
N PHE A 20 -13.02 -12.81 -5.82
CA PHE A 20 -12.74 -13.52 -7.08
C PHE A 20 -11.76 -14.68 -6.92
N ILE A 21 -10.77 -14.53 -6.04
CA ILE A 21 -9.67 -15.47 -5.83
C ILE A 21 -9.50 -15.64 -4.32
N PRO A 22 -9.88 -16.79 -3.75
CA PRO A 22 -9.76 -17.02 -2.31
C PRO A 22 -8.33 -16.79 -1.81
N LEU A 23 -8.18 -15.84 -0.90
CA LEU A 23 -6.91 -15.53 -0.24
C LEU A 23 -6.83 -16.32 1.07
N ASN A 24 -5.68 -16.95 1.30
CA ASN A 24 -5.41 -17.60 2.58
C ASN A 24 -4.98 -16.57 3.64
N ALA A 25 -4.97 -16.99 4.91
CA ALA A 25 -4.58 -16.12 6.02
C ALA A 25 -3.14 -15.59 5.91
N LEU A 26 -2.24 -16.35 5.27
CA LEU A 26 -0.85 -15.95 5.07
C LEU A 26 -0.74 -14.78 4.07
N SER A 27 -1.46 -14.82 2.95
CA SER A 27 -1.60 -13.72 1.99
C SER A 27 -2.13 -12.45 2.65
N ILE A 28 -3.15 -12.56 3.51
CA ILE A 28 -3.69 -11.41 4.23
C ILE A 28 -2.65 -10.82 5.18
N THR A 29 -1.94 -11.69 5.90
CA THR A 29 -0.87 -11.28 6.83
C THR A 29 0.24 -10.54 6.10
N PHE A 30 0.72 -11.09 4.97
CA PHE A 30 1.74 -10.47 4.15
C PHE A 30 1.31 -9.12 3.58
N ALA A 31 0.05 -8.99 3.16
CA ALA A 31 -0.48 -7.71 2.68
C ALA A 31 -0.52 -6.65 3.78
N VAL A 32 -0.98 -6.99 4.99
CA VAL A 32 -0.99 -6.05 6.12
C VAL A 32 0.44 -5.61 6.44
N LEU A 33 1.40 -6.54 6.50
CA LEU A 33 2.81 -6.22 6.72
C LEU A 33 3.37 -5.34 5.60
N GLY A 34 3.12 -5.67 4.34
CA GLY A 34 3.57 -4.90 3.18
C GLY A 34 3.02 -3.48 3.16
N SER A 35 1.77 -3.29 3.60
CA SER A 35 1.12 -1.98 3.65
C SER A 35 1.72 -1.01 4.68
N LEU A 36 2.52 -1.52 5.62
CA LEU A 36 3.20 -0.74 6.66
C LEU A 36 4.73 -0.76 6.52
N ALA A 37 5.25 -1.68 5.70
CA ALA A 37 6.67 -1.96 5.58
C ALA A 37 7.53 -0.73 5.27
N PRO A 38 7.16 0.20 4.36
CA PRO A 38 7.99 1.38 4.08
C PRO A 38 8.29 2.19 5.34
N ASP A 39 7.26 2.51 6.13
CA ASP A 39 7.39 3.31 7.36
C ASP A 39 8.16 2.56 8.45
N ILE A 40 7.91 1.25 8.59
CA ILE A 40 8.58 0.42 9.59
C ILE A 40 10.07 0.31 9.25
N ILE A 41 10.43 0.06 7.99
CA ILE A 41 11.82 -0.02 7.53
C ILE A 41 12.52 1.32 7.81
N GLU A 42 11.90 2.44 7.44
CA GLU A 42 12.50 3.76 7.71
C GLU A 42 12.77 3.99 9.19
N ARG A 43 11.79 3.69 10.04
CA ARG A 43 11.96 3.82 11.49
C ARG A 43 13.02 2.86 12.04
N ALA A 44 13.03 1.61 11.59
CA ALA A 44 13.98 0.59 12.05
C ALA A 44 15.43 0.93 11.70
N PHE A 45 15.65 1.56 10.53
CA PHE A 45 16.96 1.97 10.04
C PHE A 45 17.28 3.45 10.30
N PHE A 46 16.49 4.14 11.13
CA PHE A 46 16.65 5.56 11.45
C PHE A 46 16.74 6.46 10.21
N LEU A 47 16.05 6.09 9.13
CA LEU A 47 16.00 6.85 7.89
C LEU A 47 14.96 7.97 8.01
N ASN A 48 15.21 9.06 7.28
CA ASN A 48 14.20 10.11 7.12
C ASN A 48 12.94 9.54 6.48
N HIS A 49 11.78 9.93 7.00
CA HIS A 49 10.51 9.48 6.44
C HIS A 49 10.38 9.92 4.97
N ARG A 50 9.91 9.00 4.11
CA ARG A 50 9.89 9.15 2.64
C ARG A 50 11.27 9.20 2.01
N ASN A 51 12.14 8.32 2.48
CA ASN A 51 13.46 8.07 1.94
C ASN A 51 13.37 7.61 0.48
N LYS A 52 14.31 8.08 -0.35
CA LYS A 52 14.37 7.76 -1.79
C LYS A 52 14.54 6.28 -2.10
N TYR A 53 15.11 5.48 -1.20
CA TYR A 53 15.33 4.06 -1.41
C TYR A 53 14.15 3.20 -0.94
N VAL A 54 13.44 3.66 0.09
CA VAL A 54 12.29 2.91 0.65
C VAL A 54 11.00 3.35 -0.03
N HIS A 55 10.70 4.64 -0.04
CA HIS A 55 9.53 5.19 -0.75
C HIS A 55 9.77 5.31 -2.27
N ASN A 56 10.16 4.21 -2.91
CA ASN A 56 10.43 4.13 -4.35
C ASN A 56 9.65 3.00 -5.00
N PHE A 57 8.98 3.29 -6.12
CA PHE A 57 8.26 2.26 -6.85
C PHE A 57 9.18 1.17 -7.39
N LEU A 58 10.43 1.48 -7.76
CA LEU A 58 11.38 0.46 -8.20
C LEU A 58 11.71 -0.53 -7.08
N THR A 59 11.81 -0.06 -5.83
CA THR A 59 11.99 -0.91 -4.66
C THR A 59 10.76 -1.77 -4.42
N GLY A 60 9.55 -1.21 -4.52
CA GLY A 60 8.31 -1.97 -4.41
C GLY A 60 8.19 -3.07 -5.46
N ILE A 61 8.54 -2.78 -6.72
CA ILE A 61 8.56 -3.76 -7.82
C ILE A 61 9.59 -4.85 -7.55
N LEU A 62 10.80 -4.49 -7.12
CA LEU A 62 11.83 -5.48 -6.78
C LEU A 62 11.37 -6.40 -5.65
N ILE A 63 10.79 -5.84 -4.58
CA ILE A 63 10.22 -6.61 -3.46
C ILE A 63 9.13 -7.55 -3.97
N LEU A 64 8.20 -7.06 -4.79
CA LEU A 64 7.16 -7.88 -5.39
C LEU A 64 7.74 -9.06 -6.15
N CYS A 65 8.70 -8.83 -7.05
CA CYS A 65 9.33 -9.90 -7.83
C CYS A 65 10.06 -10.91 -6.95
N LEU A 66 10.87 -10.45 -5.99
CA LEU A 66 11.66 -11.34 -5.13
C LEU A 66 10.80 -12.19 -4.20
N PHE A 67 9.80 -11.58 -3.55
CA PHE A 67 8.94 -12.30 -2.60
C PHE A 67 8.08 -13.34 -3.33
N SER A 68 7.52 -12.97 -4.48
CA SER A 68 6.70 -13.89 -5.29
C SER A 68 7.42 -15.18 -5.72
N ILE A 69 8.76 -15.17 -5.75
CA ILE A 69 9.57 -16.36 -6.08
C ILE A 69 9.73 -17.29 -4.87
N ILE A 70 9.81 -16.74 -3.66
CA ILE A 70 10.12 -17.50 -2.44
C ILE A 70 8.91 -18.31 -1.97
N GLU A 71 7.77 -17.63 -1.85
CA GLU A 71 6.52 -18.24 -1.42
C GLU A 71 5.38 -17.51 -2.14
N PRO A 72 4.49 -18.23 -2.86
CA PRO A 72 3.47 -17.59 -3.67
C PRO A 72 2.67 -16.56 -2.89
N SER A 73 2.11 -16.89 -1.72
CA SER A 73 1.25 -16.00 -0.92
C SER A 73 1.92 -14.66 -0.57
N SER A 74 3.25 -14.63 -0.48
CA SER A 74 4.04 -13.43 -0.20
C SER A 74 4.05 -12.40 -1.33
N PHE A 75 3.53 -12.72 -2.52
CA PHE A 75 3.27 -11.73 -3.59
C PHE A 75 2.43 -10.55 -3.08
N THR A 76 1.49 -10.81 -2.16
CA THR A 76 0.62 -9.77 -1.60
C THR A 76 1.38 -8.74 -0.77
N PHE A 77 2.55 -9.09 -0.21
CA PHE A 77 3.43 -8.14 0.47
C PHE A 77 3.89 -7.05 -0.49
N GLY A 78 4.40 -7.44 -1.67
CA GLY A 78 4.87 -6.51 -2.68
C GLY A 78 3.74 -5.64 -3.26
N ILE A 79 2.55 -6.24 -3.48
CA ILE A 79 1.37 -5.47 -3.92
C ILE A 79 0.99 -4.44 -2.87
N ALA A 80 0.91 -4.83 -1.60
CA ALA A 80 0.53 -3.92 -0.53
C ALA A 80 1.59 -2.83 -0.29
N TYR A 81 2.87 -3.15 -0.49
CA TYR A 81 3.96 -2.17 -0.47
C TYR A 81 3.78 -1.13 -1.58
N ILE A 82 3.54 -1.57 -2.82
CA ILE A 82 3.30 -0.65 -3.95
C ILE A 82 2.03 0.17 -3.71
N HIS A 83 0.98 -0.45 -3.18
CA HIS A 83 -0.25 0.25 -2.81
C HIS A 83 -0.01 1.32 -1.73
N HIS A 84 0.82 1.04 -0.73
CA HIS A 84 1.26 2.06 0.22
C HIS A 84 1.89 3.26 -0.50
N LEU A 85 2.80 3.01 -1.45
CA LEU A 85 3.43 4.09 -2.22
C LEU A 85 2.43 4.89 -3.07
N LEU A 86 1.42 4.23 -3.65
CA LEU A 86 0.35 4.90 -4.37
C LEU A 86 -0.43 5.86 -3.46
N LEU A 87 -0.79 5.40 -2.26
CA LEU A 87 -1.46 6.26 -1.27
C LEU A 87 -0.55 7.41 -0.80
N ASP A 88 0.76 7.23 -0.90
CA ASP A 88 1.75 8.25 -0.53
C ASP A 88 2.12 9.23 -1.64
N ILE A 89 1.48 9.14 -2.81
CA ILE A 89 1.46 10.21 -3.83
C ILE A 89 0.63 11.40 -3.31
N THR A 90 1.17 12.02 -2.27
CA THR A 90 0.68 13.19 -1.54
C THR A 90 1.62 14.36 -1.80
N LYS A 91 1.43 15.49 -1.13
CA LYS A 91 2.34 16.64 -1.21
C LYS A 91 3.78 16.29 -0.84
N GLY A 92 4.00 15.32 0.06
CA GLY A 92 5.35 14.83 0.33
C GLY A 92 5.83 13.80 -0.69
N GLY A 93 4.94 13.06 -1.34
CA GLY A 93 5.28 12.24 -2.49
C GLY A 93 6.21 11.05 -2.23
N VAL A 94 6.47 10.33 -3.31
CA VAL A 94 7.30 9.11 -3.39
C VAL A 94 8.23 9.22 -4.59
N TYR A 95 9.07 8.21 -4.86
CA TYR A 95 10.05 8.24 -5.95
C TYR A 95 9.78 7.19 -7.02
N ILE A 96 10.14 7.52 -8.26
CA ILE A 96 10.41 6.56 -9.33
C ILE A 96 11.87 6.77 -9.75
N GLY A 97 12.75 5.84 -9.37
CA GLY A 97 14.18 5.99 -9.54
C GLY A 97 14.68 7.24 -8.79
N ASN A 98 15.19 8.23 -9.53
CA ASN A 98 15.69 9.48 -8.96
C ASN A 98 14.65 10.62 -8.92
N LYS A 99 13.48 10.42 -9.53
CA LYS A 99 12.46 11.46 -9.66
C LYS A 99 11.42 11.34 -8.54
N ARG A 100 11.17 12.44 -7.82
CA ARG A 100 10.09 12.50 -6.82
C ARG A 100 8.76 12.85 -7.49
N ILE A 101 7.74 12.04 -7.27
CA ILE A 101 6.37 12.21 -7.74
C ILE A 101 5.51 12.64 -6.55
N ARG A 102 4.75 13.72 -6.74
CA ARG A 102 3.89 14.31 -5.71
C ARG A 102 2.48 14.41 -6.23
N GLY A 103 1.52 14.32 -5.32
CA GLY A 103 0.11 14.59 -5.57
C GLY A 103 -0.40 15.76 -4.75
N PHE A 104 -1.69 16.04 -4.89
CA PHE A 104 -2.34 17.19 -4.24
C PHE A 104 -2.77 16.91 -2.80
N LEU A 105 -2.99 15.64 -2.45
CA LEU A 105 -3.45 15.24 -1.13
C LEU A 105 -2.41 15.53 -0.04
N ASN A 106 -2.90 15.81 1.15
CA ASN A 106 -2.09 16.10 2.34
C ASN A 106 -2.34 15.03 3.40
N ASN A 107 -1.29 14.32 3.82
CA ASN A 107 -1.36 13.24 4.80
C ASN A 107 -1.71 13.71 6.23
N THR A 108 -1.49 14.99 6.55
CA THR A 108 -1.88 15.57 7.85
C THR A 108 -3.34 16.03 7.90
N ASN A 109 -4.01 16.16 6.76
CA ASN A 109 -5.42 16.53 6.71
C ASN A 109 -6.31 15.29 6.94
N PRO A 110 -7.09 15.22 8.03
CA PRO A 110 -7.96 14.07 8.30
C PRO A 110 -9.01 13.85 7.20
N LEU A 111 -9.54 14.92 6.59
CA LEU A 111 -10.52 14.81 5.51
C LEU A 111 -9.96 14.10 4.27
N HIS A 112 -8.68 14.31 3.95
CA HIS A 112 -8.04 13.61 2.84
C HIS A 112 -7.84 12.12 3.12
N ASN A 113 -7.56 11.74 4.37
CA ASN A 113 -7.44 10.34 4.75
C ASN A 113 -8.82 9.66 4.68
N VAL A 114 -9.86 10.32 5.21
CA VAL A 114 -11.26 9.84 5.11
C VAL A 114 -11.68 9.70 3.65
N PHE A 115 -11.40 10.69 2.80
CA PHE A 115 -11.73 10.65 1.39
C PHE A 115 -11.11 9.44 0.67
N VAL A 116 -9.82 9.16 0.90
CA VAL A 116 -9.15 7.98 0.32
C VAL A 116 -9.78 6.67 0.81
N ILE A 117 -10.09 6.57 2.11
CA ILE A 117 -10.79 5.41 2.67
C ILE A 117 -12.15 5.23 2.00
N LEU A 118 -12.94 6.30 1.87
CA LEU A 118 -14.25 6.26 1.23
C LEU A 118 -14.18 5.78 -0.21
N ILE A 119 -13.19 6.22 -1.00
CA ILE A 119 -12.99 5.72 -2.37
C ILE A 119 -12.79 4.19 -2.37
N HIS A 120 -11.95 3.66 -1.48
CA HIS A 120 -11.69 2.21 -1.43
C HIS A 120 -12.91 1.42 -0.95
N VAL A 121 -13.64 1.93 0.04
CA VAL A 121 -14.86 1.30 0.55
C VAL A 121 -15.97 1.34 -0.49
N PHE A 122 -16.17 2.46 -1.19
CA PHE A 122 -17.17 2.54 -2.25
C PHE A 122 -16.81 1.64 -3.43
N LEU A 123 -15.53 1.53 -3.79
CA LEU A 123 -15.09 0.57 -4.79
C LEU A 123 -15.39 -0.88 -4.36
N LEU A 124 -15.12 -1.23 -3.10
CA LEU A 124 -15.46 -2.53 -2.53
C LEU A 124 -16.97 -2.82 -2.64
N LEU A 125 -17.80 -1.87 -2.20
CA LEU A 125 -19.26 -2.00 -2.25
C LEU A 125 -19.77 -2.08 -3.70
N ALA A 126 -19.19 -1.32 -4.62
CA ALA A 126 -19.57 -1.35 -6.03
C ALA A 126 -19.23 -2.69 -6.70
N VAL A 127 -18.11 -3.31 -6.32
CA VAL A 127 -17.70 -4.59 -6.90
C VAL A 127 -18.49 -5.74 -6.29
N ILE A 128 -18.62 -5.80 -4.96
CA ILE A 128 -19.31 -6.91 -4.28
C ILE A 128 -20.84 -6.76 -4.31
N GLY A 129 -21.37 -5.55 -4.33
CA GLY A 129 -22.82 -5.29 -4.28
C GLY A 129 -23.53 -5.39 -5.64
N VAL A 130 -22.80 -5.52 -6.74
CA VAL A 130 -23.35 -5.65 -8.11
C VAL A 130 -23.35 -7.10 -8.60
N THR A 131 -22.63 -7.98 -7.91
CA THR A 131 -22.53 -9.43 -8.17
C THR A 131 -23.35 -10.23 -7.18
#